data_AF-A0A1I5H6H9-F1
#
_entry.id   AF-A0A1I5H6H9-F1
#
_cell.length_a   1.000
_cell.length_b   1.000
_cell.length_c   1.000
_cell.angle_alpha   90.00
_cell.angle_beta   90.00
_cell.angle_gamma   90.00
#
_symmetry.space_group_name_H-M   'P 1'
#
loop_
_entity.id
_entity.type
_entity.pdbx_description
1 polymer ?
#
loop_
_entity_poly.entity_id
_entity_poly.type
_entity_poly.pdbx_seq_one_letter_code
_entity_poly.pdbx_strand_id
1 'polypeptide(L)'
;MKDITEYERPNTVSGLVAKHAELSALRDRYKAEIKKLTVDIDHLDAAIRLFDPDADSYAIKQYVTKHRAQKGSVKRFVLNSLREASEPLTSRRITEAWAADRGLVCDDATYATLRKRIGACIKGCRDQDLIEDHGWTRDHDGNGPYKLWSLKKGGL
;
A
#
# COMPACT_ATOMS: atom_id res chain seq x y z
N MET A 1 25.23 -9.90 -22.94
CA MET A 1 24.85 -11.28 -22.55
C MET A 1 23.59 -11.21 -21.71
N LYS A 2 22.50 -11.86 -22.13
CA LYS A 2 21.36 -12.14 -21.25
C LYS A 2 21.70 -13.43 -20.51
N ASP A 3 21.72 -13.36 -19.20
CA ASP A 3 21.86 -14.53 -18.33
C ASP A 3 20.56 -15.34 -18.45
N ILE A 4 20.58 -16.35 -19.32
CA ILE A 4 19.46 -17.26 -19.53
C ILE A 4 19.57 -18.23 -18.35
N THR A 5 18.79 -18.00 -17.29
CA THR A 5 18.77 -18.91 -16.15
C THR A 5 18.27 -20.27 -16.64
N GLU A 6 19.21 -21.18 -16.90
CA GLU A 6 18.91 -22.55 -17.30
C GLU A 6 18.34 -23.29 -16.09
N TYR A 7 17.02 -23.36 -16.04
CA TYR A 7 16.33 -24.09 -14.99
C TYR A 7 16.57 -25.58 -15.19
N GLU A 8 17.06 -26.25 -14.14
CA GLU A 8 17.34 -27.70 -14.09
C GLU A 8 16.15 -28.58 -14.55
N ARG A 9 14.93 -28.02 -14.52
CA ARG A 9 13.71 -28.62 -15.08
C ARG A 9 12.91 -27.57 -15.87
N PRO A 10 13.19 -27.36 -17.17
CA PRO A 10 12.58 -26.28 -17.96
C PRO A 10 11.06 -26.42 -18.12
N ASN A 11 10.54 -27.65 -18.05
CA ASN A 11 9.11 -27.96 -18.21
C ASN A 11 8.27 -27.64 -16.95
N THR A 12 8.86 -27.66 -15.75
CA THR A 12 8.13 -27.33 -14.52
C THR A 12 8.05 -25.82 -14.31
N VAL A 13 9.13 -25.09 -14.61
CA VAL A 13 9.13 -23.63 -14.49
C VAL A 13 8.22 -22.99 -15.55
N SER A 14 8.25 -23.47 -16.79
CA SER A 14 7.33 -23.00 -17.84
C SER A 14 5.86 -23.24 -17.48
N GLY A 15 5.53 -24.41 -16.91
CA GLY A 15 4.19 -24.70 -16.40
C GLY A 15 3.74 -23.77 -15.27
N LEU A 16 4.62 -23.46 -14.31
CA LEU A 16 4.34 -22.50 -13.24
C LEU A 16 4.16 -21.07 -13.75
N VAL A 17 4.98 -20.64 -14.72
CA VAL A 17 4.85 -19.33 -15.36
C VAL A 17 3.51 -19.22 -16.12
N ALA A 18 3.12 -20.27 -16.85
CA ALA A 18 1.83 -20.33 -17.53
C ALA A 18 0.66 -20.24 -16.53
N LYS A 19 0.71 -21.00 -15.43
CA LYS A 19 -0.31 -20.92 -14.37
C LYS A 19 -0.34 -19.58 -13.66
N HIS A 20 0.80 -18.95 -13.43
CA HIS A 20 0.86 -17.60 -12.88
C HIS A 20 0.20 -16.58 -13.81
N ALA A 21 0.41 -16.68 -15.12
CA ALA A 21 -0.22 -15.81 -16.11
C ALA A 21 -1.75 -16.01 -16.13
N GLU A 22 -2.22 -17.25 -16.12
CA GLU A 22 -3.65 -17.59 -16.04
C GLU A 22 -4.32 -17.00 -14.80
N LEU A 23 -3.72 -17.20 -13.61
CA LEU A 23 -4.26 -16.66 -12.35
C LEU A 23 -4.23 -15.13 -12.33
N SER A 24 -3.22 -14.51 -12.94
CA SER A 24 -3.14 -13.05 -13.05
C SER A 24 -4.25 -12.50 -13.95
N ALA A 25 -4.50 -13.12 -15.10
CA ALA A 25 -5.60 -12.75 -15.99
C ALA A 25 -6.97 -12.90 -15.30
N LEU A 26 -7.17 -14.00 -14.58
CA LEU A 26 -8.41 -14.24 -13.82
C LEU A 26 -8.63 -13.18 -12.73
N ARG A 27 -7.56 -12.83 -12.00
CA ARG A 27 -7.60 -11.75 -11.00
C ARG A 27 -7.99 -10.42 -11.63
N ASP A 28 -7.42 -10.09 -12.77
CA ASP A 28 -7.66 -8.80 -13.43
C ASP A 28 -9.08 -8.72 -14.00
N ARG A 29 -9.62 -9.85 -14.50
CA ARG A 29 -11.05 -9.98 -14.83
C ARG A 29 -11.94 -9.70 -13.62
N TYR A 30 -11.70 -10.36 -12.48
CA TYR A 30 -12.54 -10.14 -11.29
C TYR A 30 -12.47 -8.71 -10.76
N LYS A 31 -11.31 -8.04 -10.87
CA LYS A 31 -11.21 -6.61 -10.54
C LYS A 31 -12.10 -5.75 -11.45
N ALA A 32 -12.14 -6.05 -12.74
CA ALA A 32 -13.02 -5.35 -13.67
C ALA A 32 -14.50 -5.60 -13.34
N GLU A 33 -14.89 -6.82 -12.99
CA GLU A 33 -16.25 -7.14 -12.56
C GLU A 33 -16.64 -6.43 -11.26
N ILE A 34 -15.74 -6.38 -10.26
CA ILE A 34 -15.96 -5.60 -9.02
C ILE A 34 -16.18 -4.12 -9.33
N LYS A 35 -15.36 -3.54 -10.23
CA LYS A 35 -15.52 -2.14 -10.65
C LYS A 35 -16.88 -1.91 -11.31
N LYS A 36 -17.31 -2.81 -12.19
CA LYS A 36 -18.62 -2.73 -12.84
C LYS A 36 -19.75 -2.79 -11.81
N LEU A 37 -19.71 -3.75 -10.88
CA LEU A 37 -20.71 -3.88 -9.82
C LEU A 37 -20.78 -2.63 -8.93
N THR A 38 -19.64 -1.98 -8.67
CA THR A 38 -19.61 -0.73 -7.89
C THR A 38 -20.36 0.38 -8.61
N VAL A 39 -20.13 0.54 -9.92
CA VAL A 39 -20.85 1.53 -10.74
C VAL A 39 -22.35 1.20 -10.81
N ASP A 40 -22.71 -0.07 -10.95
CA ASP A 40 -24.11 -0.50 -10.98
C ASP A 40 -24.81 -0.20 -9.64
N ILE A 41 -24.11 -0.38 -8.52
CA ILE A 41 -24.61 0.00 -7.17
C ILE A 41 -24.81 1.52 -7.09
N ASP A 42 -23.86 2.33 -7.54
CA ASP A 42 -23.98 3.80 -7.54
C ASP A 42 -25.18 4.27 -8.38
N HIS A 43 -25.43 3.63 -9.53
CA HIS A 43 -26.60 3.92 -10.35
C HIS A 43 -27.92 3.54 -9.65
N LEU A 44 -27.96 2.40 -8.96
CA LEU A 44 -29.14 2.01 -8.18
C LEU A 44 -29.39 2.97 -7.03
N ASP A 45 -28.35 3.40 -6.31
CA ASP A 45 -28.45 4.42 -5.27
C ASP A 45 -29.01 5.74 -5.82
N ALA A 46 -28.52 6.18 -6.98
CA ALA A 46 -29.04 7.37 -7.65
C ALA A 46 -30.52 7.20 -8.04
N ALA A 47 -30.90 6.03 -8.59
CA ALA A 47 -32.28 5.74 -8.95
C ALA A 47 -33.21 5.71 -7.73
N ILE A 48 -32.79 5.10 -6.61
CA ILE A 48 -33.54 5.09 -5.35
C ILE A 48 -33.83 6.52 -4.89
N ARG A 49 -32.83 7.40 -4.92
CA ARG A 49 -32.99 8.82 -4.53
C ARG A 49 -33.94 9.63 -5.42
N LEU A 50 -34.21 9.17 -6.64
CA LEU A 50 -35.23 9.80 -7.50
C LEU A 50 -36.66 9.55 -6.98
N PHE A 51 -36.89 8.42 -6.31
CA PHE A 51 -38.20 8.05 -5.79
C PHE A 51 -38.38 8.38 -4.30
N ASP A 52 -37.29 8.34 -3.53
CA ASP A 52 -37.26 8.71 -2.13
C ASP A 52 -35.96 9.50 -1.85
N PRO A 53 -36.02 10.85 -1.85
CA PRO A 53 -34.85 11.69 -1.65
C PRO A 53 -34.16 11.48 -0.29
N ASP A 54 -34.89 11.03 0.72
CA ASP A 54 -34.41 10.81 2.09
C ASP A 54 -33.98 9.36 2.34
N ALA A 55 -34.05 8.49 1.33
CA ALA A 55 -33.65 7.09 1.45
C ALA A 55 -32.17 6.94 1.84
N ASP A 56 -31.94 6.39 3.03
CA ASP A 56 -30.62 6.00 3.51
C ASP A 56 -30.21 4.63 2.93
N SER A 57 -29.77 4.62 1.66
CA SER A 57 -29.24 3.41 1.02
C SER A 57 -27.88 2.96 1.57
N TYR A 58 -27.29 3.74 2.49
CA TYR A 58 -25.97 3.50 3.08
C TYR A 58 -25.96 2.44 4.20
N ALA A 59 -27.11 1.87 4.56
CA ALA A 59 -27.24 0.91 5.65
C ALA A 59 -26.52 -0.44 5.39
N ILE A 60 -26.25 -0.80 4.14
CA ILE A 60 -25.41 -1.97 3.83
C ILE A 60 -23.96 -1.51 3.82
N LYS A 61 -23.41 -1.28 5.01
CA LYS A 61 -21.95 -1.26 5.22
C LYS A 61 -21.42 -2.67 4.93
N GLN A 62 -21.23 -3.00 3.65
CA GLN A 62 -20.07 -3.83 3.32
C GLN A 62 -18.90 -3.11 3.97
N TYR A 63 -18.13 -3.82 4.79
CA TYR A 63 -16.80 -3.40 5.21
C TYR A 63 -15.89 -3.33 3.96
N VAL A 64 -16.19 -2.42 3.04
CA VAL A 64 -15.23 -1.90 2.09
C VAL A 64 -14.28 -1.11 2.95
N THR A 65 -13.28 -1.82 3.47
CA THR A 65 -12.12 -1.22 4.08
C THR A 65 -11.41 -0.43 2.98
N LYS A 66 -11.90 0.79 2.70
CA LYS A 66 -11.43 1.74 1.67
C LYS A 66 -9.92 2.00 1.75
N HIS A 67 -9.27 1.57 2.84
CA HIS A 67 -7.83 1.71 3.08
C HIS A 67 -7.10 0.42 3.48
N ARG A 68 -7.66 -0.77 3.15
CA ARG A 68 -6.88 -2.01 3.27
C ARG A 68 -5.87 -2.09 2.13
N ALA A 69 -4.78 -1.39 2.36
CA ALA A 69 -3.49 -1.67 1.74
C ALA A 69 -3.32 -3.20 1.69
N GLN A 70 -3.20 -3.76 0.48
CA GLN A 70 -3.01 -5.19 0.24
C GLN A 70 -1.93 -5.72 1.22
N LYS A 71 -2.08 -6.96 1.73
CA LYS A 71 -1.09 -7.50 2.69
C LYS A 71 0.32 -7.35 2.11
N GLY A 72 1.18 -6.58 2.79
CA GLY A 72 2.54 -6.28 2.34
C GLY A 72 2.73 -5.02 1.49
N SER A 73 1.69 -4.29 1.08
CA SER A 73 1.85 -3.07 0.27
C SER A 73 2.45 -1.91 1.07
N VAL A 74 2.13 -1.78 2.36
CA VAL A 74 2.79 -0.80 3.26
C VAL A 74 4.28 -1.12 3.39
N LYS A 75 4.63 -2.39 3.65
CA LYS A 75 6.03 -2.82 3.78
C LYS A 75 6.82 -2.58 2.49
N ARG A 76 6.25 -2.95 1.34
CA ARG A 76 6.86 -2.70 0.03
C ARG A 76 7.11 -1.21 -0.20
N PHE A 77 6.11 -0.37 0.07
CA PHE A 77 6.25 1.07 -0.08
C PHE A 77 7.32 1.64 0.85
N VAL A 78 7.29 1.30 2.15
CA VAL A 78 8.30 1.77 3.11
C VAL A 78 9.71 1.41 2.64
N LEU A 79 9.94 0.16 2.23
CA LEU A 79 11.26 -0.28 1.76
C LEU A 79 11.66 0.35 0.42
N ASN A 80 10.71 0.59 -0.49
CA ASN A 80 10.97 1.29 -1.74
C ASN A 80 11.31 2.76 -1.49
N SER A 81 10.55 3.47 -0.65
CA SER A 81 10.84 4.85 -0.26
C SER A 81 12.23 4.99 0.36
N LEU A 82 12.63 4.05 1.22
CA LEU A 82 13.96 4.04 1.82
C LEU A 82 15.07 3.67 0.83
N ARG A 83 14.76 2.89 -0.22
CA ARG A 83 15.71 2.52 -1.28
C ARG A 83 15.95 3.67 -2.26
N GLU A 84 14.91 4.42 -2.58
CA GLU A 84 14.96 5.54 -3.53
C GLU A 84 15.44 6.84 -2.89
N ALA A 85 15.36 6.95 -1.57
CA ALA A 85 15.83 8.13 -0.86
C ALA A 85 17.36 8.23 -0.86
N SER A 86 17.88 9.41 -1.20
CA SER A 86 19.29 9.75 -1.09
C SER A 86 19.75 9.97 0.36
N GLU A 87 18.80 10.19 1.28
CA GLU A 87 19.03 10.49 2.68
C GLU A 87 18.07 9.72 3.59
N PRO A 88 18.42 9.49 4.87
CA PRO A 88 17.51 8.87 5.83
C PRO A 88 16.15 9.58 5.91
N LEU A 89 15.07 8.79 5.92
CA LEU A 89 13.70 9.29 5.98
C LEU A 89 13.08 9.15 7.37
N THR A 90 12.17 10.06 7.69
CA THR A 90 11.34 9.97 8.88
C THR A 90 10.04 9.24 8.58
N SER A 91 9.40 8.67 9.62
CA SER A 91 8.05 8.10 9.48
C SER A 91 7.02 9.11 8.97
N ARG A 92 7.21 10.39 9.29
CA ARG A 92 6.41 11.50 8.81
C ARG A 92 6.49 11.66 7.29
N ARG A 93 7.72 11.80 6.75
CA ARG A 93 7.95 11.94 5.30
C ARG A 93 7.41 10.74 4.50
N ILE A 94 7.57 9.53 5.04
CA ILE A 94 7.02 8.33 4.42
C ILE A 94 5.48 8.33 4.44
N THR A 95 4.86 8.91 5.48
CA THR A 95 3.40 9.04 5.59
C THR A 95 2.85 10.04 4.58
N GLU A 96 3.51 11.19 4.44
CA GLU A 96 3.16 12.20 3.44
C GLU A 96 3.27 11.64 2.02
N ALA A 97 4.38 10.94 1.71
CA ALA A 97 4.55 10.26 0.43
C ALA A 97 3.47 9.19 0.19
N TRP A 98 3.08 8.42 1.22
CA TRP A 98 2.03 7.40 1.11
C TRP A 98 0.65 7.98 0.83
N ALA A 99 0.33 9.12 1.45
CA ALA A 99 -0.92 9.84 1.20
C ALA A 99 -0.96 10.41 -0.23
N ALA A 100 0.15 11.03 -0.67
CA ALA A 100 0.30 11.58 -2.01
C ALA A 100 0.21 10.51 -3.11
N ASP A 101 0.89 9.36 -2.95
CA ASP A 101 0.82 8.19 -3.84
C ASP A 101 -0.61 7.69 -4.08
N ARG A 102 -1.51 7.94 -3.12
CA ARG A 102 -2.92 7.51 -3.17
C ARG A 102 -3.90 8.64 -3.47
N GLY A 103 -3.41 9.86 -3.69
CA GLY A 103 -4.26 11.04 -3.86
C GLY A 103 -5.21 11.28 -2.67
N LEU A 104 -4.80 10.90 -1.45
CA LEU A 104 -5.64 11.03 -0.28
C LEU A 104 -5.57 12.44 0.28
N VAL A 105 -6.73 13.09 0.42
CA VAL A 105 -6.89 14.25 1.30
C VAL A 105 -7.06 13.71 2.72
N CYS A 106 -6.00 13.81 3.53
CA CYS A 106 -6.02 13.34 4.91
C CYS A 106 -6.39 14.48 5.86
N ASP A 107 -7.44 14.29 6.66
CA ASP A 107 -7.62 15.06 7.89
C ASP A 107 -6.62 14.59 8.97
N ASP A 108 -6.55 15.33 10.09
CA ASP A 108 -5.59 15.05 11.16
C ASP A 108 -5.73 13.63 11.74
N ALA A 109 -6.98 13.14 11.87
CA ALA A 109 -7.27 11.81 12.39
C ALA A 109 -6.80 10.70 11.44
N THR A 110 -7.05 10.87 10.14
CA THR A 110 -6.59 9.95 9.09
C THR A 110 -5.06 9.95 9.03
N TYR A 111 -4.44 11.12 9.07
CA TYR A 111 -2.99 11.25 9.07
C TYR A 111 -2.35 10.54 10.27
N ALA A 112 -2.87 10.77 11.48
CA ALA A 112 -2.40 10.12 12.69
C ALA A 112 -2.50 8.59 12.59
N THR A 113 -3.57 8.08 11.97
CA THR A 113 -3.77 6.65 11.75
C THR A 113 -2.77 6.07 10.74
N LEU A 114 -2.54 6.76 9.61
CA LEU A 114 -1.54 6.34 8.61
C LEU A 114 -0.13 6.34 9.20
N ARG A 115 0.21 7.37 9.98
CA ARG A 115 1.51 7.49 10.64
C ARG A 115 1.76 6.36 11.63
N LYS A 116 0.76 5.98 12.44
CA LYS A 116 0.85 4.82 13.35
C LYS A 116 1.11 3.52 12.57
N ARG A 117 0.43 3.32 11.43
CA ARG A 117 0.62 2.13 10.58
C ARG A 117 2.01 2.06 9.98
N ILE A 118 2.53 3.19 9.48
CA ILE A 118 3.88 3.28 8.93
C ILE A 118 4.92 3.07 10.03
N GLY A 119 4.74 3.66 11.21
CA GLY A 119 5.60 3.44 12.36
C GLY A 119 5.67 1.97 12.79
N ALA A 120 4.52 1.28 12.84
CA ALA A 120 4.48 -0.16 13.14
C ALA A 120 5.21 -0.99 12.06
N CYS A 121 5.09 -0.62 10.79
CA CYS A 121 5.81 -1.27 9.69
C CYS A 121 7.33 -1.06 9.79
N ILE A 122 7.77 0.16 10.07
CA ILE A 122 9.19 0.50 10.28
C ILE A 122 9.75 -0.33 11.43
N LYS A 123 9.03 -0.41 12.55
CA LYS A 123 9.43 -1.26 13.69
C LYS A 123 9.62 -2.71 13.25
N GLY A 124 8.65 -3.29 12.53
CA GLY A 124 8.77 -4.64 12.00
C GLY A 124 9.93 -4.84 11.02
N CYS A 125 10.25 -3.84 10.18
CA CYS A 125 11.41 -3.90 9.29
C CYS A 125 12.74 -3.83 10.05
N ARG A 126 12.80 -3.03 11.12
CA ARG A 126 13.96 -2.94 12.01
C ARG A 126 14.16 -4.26 12.75
N ASP A 127 13.10 -4.85 13.29
CA ASP A 127 13.14 -6.12 14.01
C ASP A 127 13.59 -7.28 13.09
N GLN A 128 13.42 -7.13 11.77
CA GLN A 128 13.91 -8.03 10.71
C GLN A 128 15.29 -7.63 10.15
N ASP A 129 15.94 -6.64 10.76
CA ASP A 129 17.28 -6.15 10.38
C ASP A 129 17.39 -5.64 8.92
N LEU A 130 16.28 -5.15 8.34
CA LEU A 130 16.24 -4.63 6.97
C LEU A 130 16.61 -3.15 6.86
N ILE A 131 16.51 -2.41 7.97
CA ILE A 131 16.70 -0.96 8.04
C ILE A 131 17.51 -0.59 9.28
N GLU A 132 18.21 0.54 9.22
CA GLU A 132 19.05 1.04 10.31
C GLU A 132 18.65 2.45 10.78
N ASP A 133 18.97 2.73 12.05
CA ASP A 133 18.68 3.98 12.75
C ASP A 133 19.84 4.97 12.56
N HIS A 134 19.55 6.19 12.10
CA HIS A 134 20.53 7.29 11.94
C HIS A 134 20.34 8.42 12.97
N GLY A 135 19.66 8.14 14.07
CA GLY A 135 19.40 9.10 15.13
C GLY A 135 18.15 9.93 14.86
N TRP A 136 18.19 11.19 15.27
CA TRP A 136 17.02 12.07 15.32
C TRP A 136 17.22 13.31 14.45
N THR A 137 16.13 13.82 13.86
CA THR A 137 16.13 15.10 13.14
C THR A 137 16.57 16.23 14.06
N ARG A 138 17.43 17.10 13.56
CA ARG A 138 17.91 18.30 14.28
C ARG A 138 17.03 19.52 14.04
N ASP A 139 16.40 19.60 12.87
CA ASP A 139 15.41 20.60 12.51
C ASP A 139 14.03 19.94 12.48
N HIS A 140 13.17 20.33 13.42
CA HIS A 140 11.84 19.74 13.56
C HIS A 140 10.84 20.76 14.10
N ASP A 141 9.57 20.55 13.78
CA ASP A 141 8.46 21.32 14.33
C ASP A 141 8.17 20.91 15.79
N GLY A 142 7.14 21.51 16.39
CA GLY A 142 6.73 21.23 17.77
C GLY A 142 6.30 19.77 18.05
N ASN A 143 6.19 18.94 17.00
CA ASN A 143 5.82 17.53 17.10
C ASN A 143 7.04 16.59 16.98
N GLY A 144 8.25 17.12 16.74
CA GLY A 144 9.50 16.37 16.72
C GLY A 144 10.23 16.35 18.07
N PRO A 145 11.45 15.79 18.13
CA PRO A 145 12.25 15.27 17.02
C PRO A 145 11.74 13.93 16.46
N TYR A 146 12.12 13.62 15.22
CA TYR A 146 11.74 12.40 14.52
C TYR A 146 12.94 11.51 14.26
N LYS A 147 12.76 10.20 14.43
CA LYS A 147 13.80 9.22 14.13
C LYS A 147 14.01 9.07 12.62
N LEU A 148 15.27 8.95 12.23
CA LEU A 148 15.73 8.82 10.83
C LEU A 148 16.08 7.37 10.52
N TRP A 149 15.61 6.88 9.39
CA TRP A 149 15.78 5.49 8.96
C TRP A 149 16.35 5.42 7.55
N SER A 150 17.23 4.44 7.30
CA SER A 150 17.69 4.10 5.95
C SER A 150 17.64 2.58 5.73
N LEU A 151 17.80 2.15 4.48
CA LEU A 151 17.96 0.74 4.16
C LEU A 151 19.34 0.25 4.60
N LYS A 152 19.40 -0.88 5.32
CA LYS A 152 20.68 -1.49 5.68
C LYS A 152 21.38 -2.01 4.43
N LYS A 153 22.61 -1.59 4.17
CA LYS A 153 23.40 -2.07 3.03
C LYS A 153 23.70 -3.56 3.20
N GLY A 154 23.14 -4.40 2.31
CA GLY A 154 23.30 -5.86 2.32
C GLY A 154 22.07 -6.67 2.71
N GLY A 155 20.93 -6.02 3.02
CA GLY A 155 19.67 -6.68 3.34
C GLY A 155 18.80 -6.99 2.11
N LEU A 156 19.24 -7.93 1.26
CA LEU A 156 18.40 -8.66 0.30
C LEU A 156 19.12 -9.92 -0.20
#